data_AF-A0A392W865-F1
#
_entry.id   AF-A0A392W865-F1
#
_cell.length_a   1.000
_cell.length_b   1.000
_cell.length_c   1.000
_cell.angle_alpha   90.00
_cell.angle_beta   90.00
_cell.angle_gamma   90.00
#
_symmetry.space_group_name_H-M   'P 1'
#
loop_
_entity.id
_entity.type
_entity.pdbx_description
1 polymer ?
#
loop_
_entity_poly.entity_id
_entity_poly.type
_entity_poly.pdbx_seq_one_letter_code
_entity_poly.pdbx_strand_id
1 'polypeptide(L)' 'MKLALKEWHASHTQNVPSRIESLKVRLAALDSKGEDLVLSDEEVQELHEITSDIH' A
#
# COMPACT_ATOMS: atom_id res chain seq x y z
N MET A 1 -18.21 -17.25 -14.50
CA MET A 1 -16.76 -17.00 -14.69
C MET A 1 -16.35 -15.57 -14.35
N LYS A 2 -16.89 -14.52 -15.00
CA LYS A 2 -16.52 -13.11 -14.68
C LYS A 2 -16.79 -12.69 -13.23
N LEU A 3 -17.89 -13.15 -12.62
CA LEU A 3 -18.24 -12.81 -11.24
C LEU A 3 -17.25 -13.41 -10.23
N ALA A 4 -16.94 -14.70 -10.38
CA ALA A 4 -15.94 -15.39 -9.56
C ALA A 4 -14.54 -14.77 -9.66
N LEU A 5 -14.15 -14.24 -10.83
CA LEU A 5 -12.88 -13.54 -10.99
C LEU A 5 -12.90 -12.16 -10.31
N LYS A 6 -14.02 -11.44 -10.37
CA LYS A 6 -14.22 -10.18 -9.62
C LYS A 6 -14.22 -10.41 -8.12
N GLU A 7 -14.89 -11.45 -7.63
CA GLU A 7 -14.92 -11.82 -6.22
C GLU A 7 -13.57 -12.31 -5.74
N TRP A 8 -12.85 -13.11 -6.54
CA TRP A 8 -11.47 -13.48 -6.25
C TRP A 8 -10.58 -12.25 -6.19
N HIS A 9 -10.66 -11.35 -7.17
CA HIS A 9 -9.87 -10.12 -7.16
C HIS A 9 -10.22 -9.24 -5.96
N ALA A 10 -11.50 -9.03 -5.64
CA ALA A 10 -11.94 -8.25 -4.49
C ALA A 10 -11.46 -8.89 -3.17
N SER A 11 -11.66 -10.20 -3.00
CA SER A 11 -11.18 -10.96 -1.84
C SER A 11 -9.66 -11.04 -1.78
N HIS A 12 -8.98 -10.96 -2.92
CA HIS A 12 -7.53 -10.91 -2.99
C HIS A 12 -7.08 -9.54 -2.53
N THR A 13 -7.48 -8.45 -3.19
CA THR A 13 -7.13 -7.07 -2.83
C THR A 13 -7.54 -6.68 -1.40
N GLN A 14 -8.60 -7.27 -0.84
CA GLN A 14 -9.07 -7.00 0.53
C GLN A 14 -8.44 -7.91 1.59
N ASN A 15 -7.67 -8.94 1.23
CA ASN A 15 -7.01 -9.77 2.21
C ASN A 15 -5.71 -9.13 2.73
N VAL A 16 -5.32 -9.53 3.94
CA VAL A 16 -4.11 -9.04 4.61
C VAL A 16 -2.85 -9.14 3.73
N PRO A 17 -2.58 -10.27 3.02
CA PRO A 17 -1.45 -10.35 2.09
C PRO A 17 -1.44 -9.29 0.97
N SER A 18 -2.56 -9.04 0.29
CA SER A 18 -2.59 -8.04 -0.77
C SER A 18 -2.59 -6.61 -0.24
N ARG A 19 -3.15 -6.37 0.96
CA ARG A 19 -2.97 -5.11 1.69
C ARG A 19 -1.48 -4.88 1.98
N ILE A 20 -0.78 -5.89 2.49
CA ILE A 20 0.67 -5.83 2.71
C ILE A 20 1.43 -5.55 1.42
N GLU A 21 1.08 -6.20 0.31
CA GLU A 21 1.73 -5.96 -0.98
C GLU A 21 1.51 -4.51 -1.47
N SER A 22 0.29 -4.00 -1.35
CA SER A 22 -0.02 -2.60 -1.66
C SER A 22 0.76 -1.62 -0.77
N LEU A 23 0.92 -1.94 0.50
CA LEU A 23 1.68 -1.11 1.45
C LEU A 23 3.18 -1.13 1.15
N LYS A 24 3.74 -2.28 0.75
CA LYS A 24 5.13 -2.38 0.29
C LYS A 24 5.40 -1.53 -0.94
N VAL A 25 4.48 -1.52 -1.91
CA VAL A 25 4.62 -0.70 -3.12
C VAL A 25 4.62 0.79 -2.77
N ARG A 26 3.69 1.25 -1.92
CA ARG A 26 3.63 2.64 -1.44
C ARG A 26 4.90 3.03 -0.67
N LEU A 27 5.34 2.16 0.24
CA LEU A 27 6.56 2.36 1.04
C LEU A 27 7.80 2.49 0.15
N ALA A 28 7.99 1.61 -0.83
CA ALA A 28 9.12 1.65 -1.75
C ALA A 28 9.13 2.94 -2.61
N ALA A 29 7.95 3.44 -2.99
CA ALA A 29 7.85 4.70 -3.73
C ALA A 29 8.28 5.91 -2.87
N LEU A 30 7.86 5.95 -1.60
CA LEU A 30 8.24 7.01 -0.65
C LEU A 30 9.72 6.93 -0.26
N ASP A 31 10.25 5.72 -0.09
CA ASP A 31 11.67 5.48 0.20
C ASP A 31 12.55 6.01 -0.94
N SER A 32 12.28 5.58 -2.18
CA SER A 32 12.99 6.09 -3.36
C SER A 32 12.84 7.60 -3.54
N LYS A 33 11.65 8.16 -3.25
CA LYS A 33 11.44 9.61 -3.33
C LYS A 33 12.23 10.36 -2.26
N GLY A 34 12.32 9.83 -1.05
CA GLY A 34 13.05 10.42 0.08
C GLY A 34 14.57 10.39 -0.10
N GLU A 35 15.09 9.45 -0.90
CA GLU A 35 16.50 9.42 -1.31
C GLU A 35 16.84 10.57 -2.28
N ASP A 36 15.93 10.88 -3.21
CA ASP A 36 16.16 11.89 -4.26
C ASP A 36 15.71 13.31 -3.85
N LEU A 37 14.67 13.43 -3.02
CA LEU A 37 13.97 14.68 -2.69
C LEU A 37 13.54 14.71 -1.22
N VAL A 38 13.30 15.91 -0.71
CA VAL A 38 12.65 16.09 0.59
C VAL A 38 11.16 15.74 0.44
N LEU A 39 10.70 14.77 1.22
CA LEU A 39 9.29 14.38 1.31
C LEU A 39 8.45 15.52 1.90
N SER A 40 7.19 15.63 1.48
CA SER A 40 6.25 16.56 2.12
C SER A 40 5.81 16.05 3.50
N ASP A 41 5.25 16.94 4.32
CA ASP A 41 4.74 16.56 5.64
C ASP A 41 3.65 15.47 5.55
N GLU A 42 2.82 15.51 4.50
CA GLU A 42 1.80 14.49 4.23
C GLU A 42 2.43 13.12 3.89
N GLU A 43 3.51 13.11 3.13
CA GLU A 43 4.23 11.88 2.76
C GLU A 43 4.97 11.27 3.95
N VAL A 44 5.52 12.12 4.82
CA VAL A 44 6.10 11.69 6.11
C VAL A 44 5.02 11.14 7.03
N GLN A 45 3.84 11.76 7.06
CA GLN A 45 2.69 11.24 7.80
C GLN A 45 2.25 9.86 7.25
N GLU A 46 2.21 9.70 5.92
CA GLU A 46 1.90 8.44 5.28
C GLU A 46 2.88 7.32 5.70
N LEU A 47 4.18 7.59 5.77
CA LEU A 47 5.18 6.63 6.25
C LEU A 47 4.88 6.13 7.68
N HIS A 48 4.45 7.03 8.56
CA HIS A 48 4.09 6.67 9.94
C HIS A 48 2.80 5.84 10.01
N GLU A 49 1.85 6.08 9.11
CA GLU A 49 0.52 5.44 9.11
C GLU A 49 0.48 4.13 8.31
N ILE A 50 1.41 3.91 7.36
CA ILE A 50 1.47 2.70 6.50
C ILE A 50 1.43 1.39 7.29
N THR A 51 2.02 1.35 8.49
CA THR A 51 2.00 0.14 9.32
C THR A 51 0.67 -0.06 10.06
N SER A 52 -0.07 1.01 10.31
CA SER A 52 -1.41 0.97 10.92
C SER A 52 -2.47 0.46 9.94
N ASP A 53 -2.25 0.65 8.63
CA ASP A 53 -3.10 0.15 7.54
C ASP A 53 -3.10 -1.40 7.40
N ILE A 54 -2.43 -2.14 8.29
CA ILE A 54 -2.40 -3.61 8.31
C ILE A 54 -3.55 -4.20 9.17
N HIS A 55 -4.18 -3.40 10.05
CA HIS A 55 -5.20 -3.84 11.01
C HIS A 55 -6.55 -4.26 10.41
#